data_AF-A0A316UI68-F1
#
_entry.id   AF-A0A316UI68-F1
#
_cell.length_a   1.000
_cell.length_b   1.000
_cell.length_c   1.000
_cell.angle_alpha   90.00
_cell.angle_beta   90.00
_cell.angle_gamma   90.00
#
_symmetry.space_group_name_H-M   'P 1'
#
loop_
_entity.id
_entity.type
_entity.pdbx_description
1 polymer ?
#
loop_
_entity_poly.entity_id
_entity_poly.type
_entity_poly.pdbx_seq_one_letter_code
_entity_poly.pdbx_strand_id
1 'polypeptide(L)'
;MLCHKSVFAIICALLIASGFAQAKSSPERADLSTRFVHSTLPSDCAGGTVYCLTAQKGFDASPALSNLGCTVARSIDHDNDNWVSYLINGPCSGTVELLCPLGNNEPANHRARMSFTFGPTSSLSTSDQYLIGVTSDGKRLQVAPSRSGTVSTKVTGADLQAWCKFWP
;
A
#
# COMPACT_ATOMS: atom_id res chain seq x y z
N MET A 1 -60.45 -11.05 -43.35
CA MET A 1 -60.19 -11.99 -44.46
C MET A 1 -58.67 -12.10 -44.58
N LEU A 2 -57.96 -13.03 -43.92
CA LEU A 2 -57.95 -14.50 -44.07
C LEU A 2 -57.65 -14.96 -45.50
N CYS A 3 -56.39 -15.36 -45.75
CA CYS A 3 -55.94 -16.57 -46.47
C CYS A 3 -54.43 -16.46 -46.77
N HIS A 4 -53.56 -17.29 -46.19
CA HIS A 4 -53.21 -18.70 -46.52
C HIS A 4 -51.79 -18.69 -47.12
N LYS A 5 -50.75 -19.11 -46.37
CA LYS A 5 -50.29 -20.47 -46.06
C LYS A 5 -49.23 -20.99 -47.05
N SER A 6 -48.15 -21.49 -46.45
CA SER A 6 -47.28 -22.62 -46.88
C SER A 6 -46.03 -22.32 -47.71
N VAL A 7 -44.91 -23.06 -47.64
CA VAL A 7 -44.14 -23.94 -46.72
C VAL A 7 -42.79 -24.19 -47.48
N PHE A 8 -41.71 -24.62 -46.79
CA PHE A 8 -40.44 -25.25 -47.27
C PHE A 8 -39.26 -24.29 -47.57
N ALA A 9 -37.99 -24.51 -47.19
CA ALA A 9 -37.25 -25.65 -46.61
C ALA A 9 -35.99 -25.12 -45.85
N ILE A 10 -35.72 -25.57 -44.62
CA ILE A 10 -34.59 -26.43 -44.18
C ILE A 10 -33.27 -26.29 -44.97
N ILE A 11 -32.19 -25.86 -44.30
CA ILE A 11 -30.89 -26.58 -44.17
C ILE A 11 -29.95 -25.87 -43.16
N CYS A 12 -29.45 -26.69 -42.23
CA CYS A 12 -28.23 -26.67 -41.42
C CYS A 12 -27.42 -25.38 -41.22
N ALA A 13 -27.26 -25.00 -39.95
CA ALA A 13 -25.92 -24.79 -39.39
C ALA A 13 -25.89 -25.25 -37.93
N LEU A 14 -25.28 -26.42 -37.72
CA LEU A 14 -24.76 -26.90 -36.44
C LEU A 14 -23.68 -25.91 -35.97
N LEU A 15 -23.77 -25.39 -34.75
CA LEU A 15 -22.60 -25.03 -33.97
C LEU A 15 -22.87 -25.31 -32.50
N ILE A 16 -22.14 -26.32 -32.04
CA ILE A 16 -22.08 -26.84 -30.68
C ILE A 16 -21.38 -25.78 -29.82
N ALA A 17 -22.04 -25.33 -28.74
CA ALA A 17 -21.35 -24.68 -27.63
C ALA A 17 -21.80 -25.35 -26.33
N SER A 18 -20.97 -26.31 -25.95
CA SER A 18 -20.91 -27.01 -24.69
C SER A 18 -20.84 -26.04 -23.51
N GLY A 19 -21.49 -26.42 -22.40
CA GLY A 19 -21.03 -26.19 -21.03
C GLY A 19 -20.81 -24.74 -20.58
N PHE A 20 -21.55 -24.29 -19.59
CA PHE A 20 -21.18 -24.47 -18.19
C PHE A 20 -22.32 -23.90 -17.34
N ALA A 21 -22.83 -24.74 -16.45
CA ALA A 21 -23.60 -24.28 -15.31
C ALA A 21 -22.75 -23.21 -14.60
N GLN A 22 -23.19 -21.95 -14.64
CA GLN A 22 -22.62 -20.93 -13.79
C GLN A 22 -23.06 -21.28 -12.38
N ALA A 23 -22.14 -21.94 -11.67
CA ALA A 23 -22.22 -22.12 -10.24
C ALA A 23 -22.60 -20.78 -9.63
N LYS A 24 -23.74 -20.76 -8.96
CA LYS A 24 -24.18 -19.70 -8.07
C LYS A 24 -23.17 -19.69 -6.91
N SER A 25 -22.03 -19.03 -7.09
CA SER A 25 -21.12 -18.80 -6.00
C SER A 25 -21.86 -17.94 -4.98
N SER A 26 -22.03 -18.55 -3.82
CA SER A 26 -22.35 -17.92 -2.54
C SER A 26 -21.61 -16.58 -2.40
N PRO A 27 -22.14 -15.58 -1.67
CA PRO A 27 -21.34 -14.41 -1.31
C PRO A 27 -20.19 -14.89 -0.43
N GLU A 28 -19.08 -15.22 -1.08
CA GLU A 28 -17.79 -15.37 -0.45
C GLU A 28 -17.49 -14.01 0.17
N ARG A 29 -17.53 -14.00 1.50
CA ARG A 29 -17.13 -12.92 2.38
C ARG A 29 -15.94 -12.20 1.72
N ALA A 30 -16.09 -10.93 1.37
CA ALA A 30 -14.97 -10.11 0.93
C ALA A 30 -13.95 -10.04 2.08
N ASP A 31 -12.99 -10.95 2.05
CA ASP A 31 -12.02 -11.23 3.10
C ASP A 31 -10.75 -10.42 2.82
N LEU A 32 -10.52 -9.34 3.60
CA LEU A 32 -9.24 -8.62 3.76
C LEU A 32 -8.53 -8.13 2.47
N SER A 33 -9.20 -8.15 1.32
CA SER A 33 -8.62 -7.95 0.00
C SER A 33 -8.63 -6.50 -0.47
N THR A 34 -7.72 -5.68 0.09
CA THR A 34 -6.90 -4.71 -0.66
C THR A 34 -5.84 -4.14 0.27
N ARG A 35 -5.05 -5.01 0.93
CA ARG A 35 -3.79 -4.53 1.50
C ARG A 35 -2.91 -4.06 0.34
N PHE A 36 -2.46 -2.81 0.33
CA PHE A 36 -1.44 -2.37 -0.64
C PHE A 36 -0.13 -3.05 -0.26
N VAL A 37 0.06 -4.27 -0.76
CA VAL A 37 1.27 -5.05 -0.53
C VAL A 37 2.28 -4.58 -1.55
N HIS A 38 3.23 -3.74 -1.13
CA HIS A 38 4.44 -3.56 -1.92
C HIS A 38 5.13 -4.94 -1.99
N SER A 39 5.64 -5.34 -3.15
CA SER A 39 6.21 -6.69 -3.38
C SER A 39 7.40 -7.04 -2.48
N THR A 40 7.84 -6.09 -1.66
CA THR A 40 8.98 -6.15 -0.75
C THR A 40 8.58 -6.18 0.73
N LEU A 41 7.29 -6.29 1.07
CA LEU A 41 6.89 -6.41 2.46
C LEU A 41 7.36 -7.75 3.05
N PRO A 42 8.07 -7.75 4.19
CA PRO A 42 8.36 -8.98 4.92
C PRO A 42 7.09 -9.79 5.16
N SER A 43 7.18 -11.13 5.08
CA SER A 43 6.05 -12.03 5.40
C SER A 43 5.43 -11.74 6.77
N ASP A 44 6.26 -11.30 7.72
CA ASP A 44 5.86 -10.93 9.07
C ASP A 44 4.86 -9.74 9.05
N CYS A 45 5.01 -8.80 8.11
CA CYS A 45 4.10 -7.67 7.93
C CYS A 45 2.74 -8.03 7.32
N ALA A 46 2.66 -9.18 6.64
CA ALA A 46 1.42 -9.67 6.05
C ALA A 46 0.52 -10.37 7.08
N GLY A 47 1.10 -10.93 8.15
CA GLY A 47 0.41 -11.77 9.13
C GLY A 47 -0.45 -11.03 10.17
N GLY A 48 -0.39 -9.70 10.24
CA GLY A 48 -1.30 -8.88 11.05
C GLY A 48 -1.07 -8.88 12.57
N THR A 49 -0.07 -9.60 13.08
CA THR A 49 0.30 -9.64 14.51
C THR A 49 1.34 -8.59 14.90
N VAL A 50 2.01 -8.01 13.91
CA VAL A 50 3.02 -6.97 14.05
C VAL A 50 2.64 -5.76 13.22
N TYR A 51 3.05 -4.58 13.69
CA TYR A 51 2.99 -3.36 12.91
C TYR A 51 4.28 -3.20 12.13
N CYS A 52 4.17 -2.74 10.89
CA CYS A 52 5.32 -2.50 10.04
C CYS A 52 5.36 -1.06 9.58
N LEU A 53 6.53 -0.44 9.74
CA LEU A 53 6.87 0.82 9.10
C LEU A 53 7.94 0.52 8.05
N THR A 54 7.58 0.64 6.78
CA THR A 54 8.50 0.42 5.67
C THR A 54 8.89 1.76 5.06
N ALA A 55 10.18 2.07 5.09
CA ALA A 55 10.70 3.36 4.66
C ALA A 55 11.80 3.18 3.61
N GLN A 56 11.78 4.04 2.61
CA GLN A 56 12.78 4.01 1.54
C GLN A 56 14.13 4.55 2.03
N LYS A 57 15.20 3.84 1.71
CA LYS A 57 16.59 4.26 1.90
C LYS A 57 16.92 5.39 0.93
N GLY A 58 17.56 6.45 1.40
CA GLY A 58 18.21 7.42 0.52
C GLY A 58 19.48 6.82 -0.11
N PHE A 59 20.05 7.49 -1.11
CA PHE A 59 21.35 7.13 -1.68
C PHE A 59 22.39 7.15 -0.54
N ASP A 60 22.86 5.96 -0.13
CA ASP A 60 23.76 5.71 1.00
C ASP A 60 23.25 6.11 2.41
N ALA A 61 21.94 6.27 2.60
CA ALA A 61 21.38 6.68 3.88
C ALA A 61 20.17 5.85 4.30
N SER A 62 20.30 5.12 5.41
CA SER A 62 19.14 4.47 6.04
C SER A 62 18.22 5.51 6.68
N PRO A 63 16.89 5.31 6.64
CA PRO A 63 15.94 6.13 7.38
C PRO A 63 16.30 6.18 8.86
N ALA A 64 16.17 7.36 9.46
CA ALA A 64 16.38 7.52 10.88
C ALA A 64 15.04 7.49 11.62
N LEU A 65 14.97 6.71 12.69
CA LEU A 65 13.84 6.74 13.62
C LEU A 65 14.19 7.60 14.83
N SER A 66 13.25 8.46 15.21
CA SER A 66 13.40 9.36 16.36
C SER A 66 12.07 9.53 17.09
N ASN A 67 12.15 10.05 18.33
CA ASN A 67 10.98 10.27 19.19
C ASN A 67 10.10 9.02 19.35
N LEU A 68 10.72 7.84 19.38
CA LEU A 68 10.01 6.58 19.51
C LEU A 68 9.42 6.45 20.91
N GLY A 69 8.10 6.25 20.98
CA GLY A 69 7.39 5.86 22.20
C GLY A 69 7.40 4.35 22.46
N CYS A 70 8.19 3.59 21.69
CA CYS A 70 8.27 2.13 21.77
C CYS A 70 9.66 1.62 21.39
N THR A 71 9.86 0.31 21.51
CA THR A 71 11.05 -0.39 21.01
C THR A 71 10.74 -1.06 19.66
N VAL A 72 11.62 -0.87 18.68
CA VAL A 72 11.59 -1.63 17.43
C VAL A 72 12.04 -3.06 17.73
N ALA A 73 11.19 -4.04 17.41
CA ALA A 73 11.49 -5.44 17.67
C ALA A 73 12.58 -5.98 16.73
N ARG A 74 12.51 -5.56 15.45
CA ARG A 74 13.47 -5.95 14.42
C ARG A 74 13.44 -4.95 13.27
N SER A 75 14.58 -4.73 12.63
CA SER A 75 14.66 -4.10 11.32
C SER A 75 15.08 -5.12 10.26
N ILE A 76 14.52 -5.01 9.07
CA ILE A 76 14.86 -5.84 7.91
C ILE A 76 15.29 -4.88 6.81
N ASP A 77 16.58 -4.94 6.44
CA ASP A 77 17.09 -4.24 5.26
C ASP A 77 16.76 -5.06 4.01
N HIS A 78 16.14 -4.42 3.04
CA HIS A 78 15.84 -5.00 1.73
C HIS A 78 16.98 -4.59 0.79
N ASP A 79 18.12 -5.28 0.94
CA ASP A 79 19.41 -4.94 0.31
C ASP A 79 19.33 -4.67 -1.20
N ASN A 80 18.36 -5.29 -1.90
CA ASN A 80 18.18 -5.15 -3.34
C ASN A 80 17.14 -4.10 -3.78
N ASP A 81 16.35 -3.57 -2.85
CA ASP A 81 15.15 -2.79 -3.21
C ASP A 81 15.16 -1.34 -2.69
N ASN A 82 16.22 -0.90 -2.01
CA ASN A 82 16.30 0.43 -1.38
C ASN A 82 15.22 0.67 -0.31
N TRP A 83 14.83 -0.34 0.45
CA TRP A 83 13.86 -0.21 1.55
C TRP A 83 14.42 -0.78 2.85
N VAL A 84 13.88 -0.32 3.97
CA VAL A 84 14.00 -0.96 5.27
C VAL A 84 12.61 -1.07 5.90
N SER A 85 12.32 -2.20 6.53
CA SER A 85 11.10 -2.39 7.31
C SER A 85 11.44 -2.49 8.79
N TYR A 86 10.73 -1.71 9.61
CA TYR A 86 10.81 -1.75 11.06
C TYR A 86 9.57 -2.46 11.61
N LEU A 87 9.79 -3.59 12.27
CA LEU A 87 8.76 -4.41 12.90
C LEU A 87 8.58 -3.96 14.34
N ILE A 88 7.33 -3.69 14.72
CA ILE A 88 6.97 -3.13 16.01
C ILE A 88 5.90 -4.00 16.67
N ASN A 89 6.20 -4.43 17.90
CA ASN A 89 5.30 -5.24 18.72
C ASN A 89 4.38 -4.32 19.53
N GLY A 90 3.17 -4.09 19.03
CA GLY A 90 2.14 -3.33 19.73
C GLY A 90 2.08 -1.83 19.38
N PRO A 91 1.25 -1.05 20.09
CA PRO A 91 1.07 0.37 19.82
C PRO A 91 2.38 1.14 19.92
N CYS A 92 2.59 2.07 19.00
CA CYS A 92 3.80 2.87 18.96
C CYS A 92 3.55 4.20 18.27
N SER A 93 4.37 5.20 18.58
CA SER A 93 4.43 6.42 17.80
C SER A 93 5.87 6.87 17.66
N GLY A 94 6.13 7.65 16.63
CA GLY A 94 7.46 8.19 16.40
C GLY A 94 7.54 9.01 15.14
N THR A 95 8.77 9.33 14.76
CA THR A 95 9.07 10.03 13.51
C THR A 95 10.07 9.22 12.73
N VAL A 96 9.77 8.99 11.46
CA VAL A 96 10.72 8.53 10.47
C VAL A 96 11.22 9.71 9.66
N GLU A 97 12.53 9.75 9.48
CA GLU A 97 13.22 10.78 8.74
C GLU A 97 13.92 10.16 7.54
N LEU A 98 13.65 10.73 6.37
CA LEU A 98 14.20 10.30 5.10
C LEU A 98 15.05 11.42 4.52
N LEU A 99 16.11 11.03 3.82
CA LEU A 99 16.97 11.94 3.10
C LEU A 99 16.50 11.99 1.63
N CYS A 100 15.71 12.99 1.28
CA CYS A 100 15.05 13.09 -0.01
C CYS A 100 15.84 13.94 -1.03
N PRO A 101 16.02 13.46 -2.26
CA PRO A 101 16.63 14.26 -3.32
C PRO A 101 15.70 15.41 -3.71
N LEU A 102 16.28 16.60 -3.93
CA LEU A 102 15.54 17.78 -4.40
C LEU A 102 15.33 17.80 -5.92
N GLY A 103 15.96 16.87 -6.65
CA GLY A 103 15.81 16.69 -8.09
C GLY A 103 16.92 15.81 -8.68
N ASN A 104 16.83 15.52 -9.98
CA ASN A 104 17.66 14.51 -10.64
C ASN A 104 19.17 14.89 -10.76
N ASN A 105 19.56 16.12 -10.41
CA ASN A 105 20.93 16.65 -10.59
C ASN A 105 21.43 17.50 -9.41
N GLU A 106 20.71 17.55 -8.29
CA GLU A 106 21.17 18.30 -7.11
C GLU A 106 21.87 17.37 -6.11
N PRO A 107 23.12 17.65 -5.70
CA PRO A 107 23.75 16.94 -4.59
C PRO A 107 23.11 17.29 -3.24
N ALA A 108 22.19 18.27 -3.23
CA ALA A 108 21.48 18.71 -2.05
C ALA A 108 20.34 17.74 -1.72
N ASN A 109 20.44 17.14 -0.54
CA ASN A 109 19.37 16.35 0.03
C ASN A 109 18.58 17.17 1.06
N HIS A 110 17.26 17.02 1.02
CA HIS A 110 16.36 17.57 2.02
C HIS A 110 16.02 16.51 3.07
N ARG A 111 16.15 16.88 4.34
CA ARG A 111 15.81 16.01 5.46
C ARG A 111 14.31 16.10 5.73
N ALA A 112 13.57 15.13 5.20
CA ALA A 112 12.12 15.10 5.28
C ALA A 112 11.62 14.24 6.44
N ARG A 113 10.56 14.67 7.11
CA ARG A 113 10.04 14.01 8.33
C ARG A 113 8.59 13.58 8.19
N MET A 114 8.29 12.37 8.63
CA MET A 114 6.93 11.86 8.75
C MET A 114 6.73 11.26 10.13
N SER A 115 5.70 11.73 10.82
CA SER A 115 5.27 11.11 12.07
C SER A 115 4.36 9.94 11.75
N PHE A 116 4.49 8.88 12.54
CA PHE A 116 3.66 7.69 12.44
C PHE A 116 3.06 7.35 13.79
N THR A 117 1.93 6.65 13.77
CA THR A 117 1.32 6.05 14.96
C THR A 117 0.73 4.70 14.57
N PHE A 118 0.94 3.71 15.44
CA PHE A 118 0.38 2.37 15.39
C PHE A 118 -0.53 2.14 16.59
N GLY A 119 -1.69 1.54 16.35
CA GLY A 119 -2.69 1.26 17.38
C GLY A 119 -4.04 0.89 16.77
N PRO A 120 -5.16 1.08 17.50
CA PRO A 120 -6.50 0.84 16.97
C PRO A 120 -6.83 1.64 15.70
N THR A 121 -6.14 2.77 15.52
CA THR A 121 -6.11 3.52 14.27
C THR A 121 -4.67 3.92 14.02
N SER A 122 -4.09 3.35 12.98
CA SER A 122 -2.71 3.64 12.57
C SER A 122 -2.71 4.80 11.58
N SER A 123 -1.71 5.66 11.63
CA SER A 123 -1.69 6.88 10.81
C SER A 123 -0.29 7.33 10.44
N LEU A 124 -0.23 8.10 9.36
CA LEU A 124 0.92 8.86 8.92
C LEU A 124 0.53 10.33 8.85
N SER A 125 1.43 11.21 9.28
CA SER A 125 1.26 12.65 9.17
C SER A 125 2.56 13.34 8.80
N THR A 126 2.48 14.36 7.95
CA THR A 126 3.65 15.16 7.58
C THR A 126 3.22 16.56 7.15
N SER A 127 4.14 17.51 7.27
CA SER A 127 4.09 18.83 6.62
C SER A 127 5.12 18.96 5.49
N ASP A 128 5.81 17.86 5.18
CA ASP A 128 6.92 17.83 4.24
C ASP A 128 6.43 17.42 2.86
N GLN A 129 6.52 18.34 1.91
CA GLN A 129 6.03 18.15 0.54
C GLN A 129 6.85 17.13 -0.28
N TYR A 130 8.02 16.74 0.22
CA TYR A 130 8.90 15.80 -0.45
C TYR A 130 8.57 14.34 -0.11
N LEU A 131 7.61 14.09 0.77
CA LEU A 131 7.22 12.74 1.19
C LEU A 131 5.89 12.29 0.61
N ILE A 132 5.83 10.98 0.38
CA ILE A 132 4.62 10.23 0.16
C ILE A 132 4.49 9.21 1.28
N GLY A 133 3.29 9.11 1.84
CA GLY A 133 2.93 8.08 2.80
C GLY A 133 1.79 7.21 2.25
N VAL A 134 1.80 5.91 2.54
CA VAL A 134 0.69 5.00 2.21
C VAL A 134 0.33 4.14 3.41
N THR A 135 -0.96 3.97 3.64
CA THR A 135 -1.49 3.08 4.67
C THR A 135 -1.82 1.71 4.08
N SER A 136 -2.00 0.72 4.95
CA SER A 136 -2.28 -0.66 4.52
C SER A 136 -3.53 -0.79 3.67
N ASP A 137 -4.55 0.06 3.86
CA ASP A 137 -5.76 0.11 3.04
C ASP A 137 -5.61 0.95 1.74
N GLY A 138 -4.37 1.26 1.35
CA GLY A 138 -4.04 1.93 0.09
C GLY A 138 -4.30 3.44 0.06
N LYS A 139 -4.71 4.05 1.18
CA LYS A 139 -4.85 5.52 1.23
C LYS A 139 -3.47 6.17 1.18
N ARG A 140 -3.38 7.25 0.41
CA ARG A 140 -2.13 7.96 0.15
C ARG A 140 -2.14 9.34 0.77
N LEU A 141 -1.05 9.69 1.44
CA LEU A 141 -0.72 11.02 1.92
C LEU A 141 0.34 11.63 1.01
N GLN A 142 0.01 12.78 0.46
CA GLN A 142 0.94 13.65 -0.25
C GLN A 142 0.48 15.08 -0.01
N VAL A 143 1.38 15.95 0.43
CA VAL A 143 1.04 17.33 0.81
C VAL A 143 1.65 18.33 -0.18
N ALA A 144 0.95 19.44 -0.37
CA ALA A 144 1.46 20.60 -1.12
C ALA A 144 2.41 21.44 -0.24
N PRO A 145 3.24 22.33 -0.83
CA PRO A 145 4.08 23.24 -0.07
C PRO A 145 3.28 24.01 0.99
N SER A 146 3.88 24.18 2.17
CA SER A 146 3.28 24.89 3.32
C SER A 146 1.94 24.32 3.82
N ARG A 147 1.62 23.06 3.49
CA ARG A 147 0.48 22.33 4.03
C ARG A 147 0.94 21.19 4.92
N SER A 148 0.06 20.79 5.84
CA SER A 148 0.17 19.52 6.54
C SER A 148 -0.97 18.59 6.14
N GLY A 149 -0.77 17.30 6.34
CA GLY A 149 -1.78 16.30 6.06
C GLY A 149 -1.60 15.08 6.95
N THR A 150 -2.67 14.30 7.05
CA THR A 150 -2.71 13.05 7.80
C THR A 150 -3.57 12.05 7.06
N VAL A 151 -3.13 10.81 7.02
CA VAL A 151 -3.88 9.66 6.52
C VAL A 151 -3.92 8.58 7.58
N SER A 152 -5.02 7.85 7.67
CA SER A 152 -5.19 6.83 8.70
C SER A 152 -5.94 5.60 8.21
N THR A 153 -5.66 4.47 8.86
CA THR A 153 -6.27 3.18 8.62
C THR A 153 -6.66 2.50 9.93
N LYS A 154 -7.70 1.67 9.87
CA LYS A 154 -8.16 0.82 10.97
C LYS A 154 -7.79 -0.65 10.75
N VAL A 155 -6.94 -0.94 9.76
CA VAL A 155 -6.43 -2.30 9.51
C VAL A 155 -5.59 -2.75 10.70
N THR A 156 -5.97 -3.85 11.33
CA THR A 156 -5.20 -4.47 12.42
C THR A 156 -3.86 -4.98 11.91
N GLY A 157 -2.77 -4.73 12.66
CA GLY A 157 -1.42 -5.01 12.17
C GLY A 157 -1.14 -4.24 10.90
N ALA A 158 -1.36 -2.92 10.97
CA ALA A 158 -1.16 -2.02 9.86
C ALA A 158 0.31 -2.02 9.43
N ASP A 159 0.50 -2.10 8.12
CA ASP A 159 1.70 -1.66 7.43
C ASP A 159 1.55 -0.20 6.98
N LEU A 160 2.54 0.63 7.30
CA LEU A 160 2.65 2.02 6.88
C LEU A 160 3.92 2.16 6.05
N GLN A 161 3.82 2.85 4.92
CA GLN A 161 4.92 3.04 3.99
C GLN A 161 5.24 4.52 3.84
N ALA A 162 6.52 4.87 3.75
CA ALA A 162 6.99 6.24 3.54
C ALA A 162 8.17 6.30 2.56
N TRP A 163 8.13 7.24 1.62
CA TRP A 163 9.20 7.43 0.63
C TRP A 163 9.25 8.84 0.07
N CYS A 164 10.31 9.15 -0.68
CA CYS A 164 10.52 10.46 -1.28
C CYS A 164 9.78 10.58 -2.63
N LYS A 165 9.17 11.73 -2.89
CA LYS A 165 8.34 11.97 -4.08
C LYS A 165 9.11 11.87 -5.41
N PHE A 166 10.35 12.34 -5.43
CA PHE A 166 11.19 12.42 -6.63
C PHE A 166 12.15 11.23 -6.71
N TRP A 167 11.62 10.04 -6.49
CA TRP A 167 12.39 8.82 -6.69
C TRP A 167 12.56 8.55 -8.20
N PRO A 168 13.78 8.23 -8.67
CA PRO A 168 14.01 7.83 -10.06
C PRO A 168 13.34 6.50 -10.43
#